data_AF-A0A252AYC5-F1
#
_entry.id   AF-A0A252AYC5-F1
#
_cell.length_a   1.000
_cell.length_b   1.000
_cell.length_c   1.000
_cell.angle_alpha   90.00
_cell.angle_beta   90.00
_cell.angle_gamma   90.00
#
_symmetry.space_group_name_H-M   'P 1'
#
loop_
_entity.id
_entity.type
_entity.pdbx_description
1 polymer ?
#
loop_
_entity_poly.entity_id
_entity_poly.type
_entity_poly.pdbx_seq_one_letter_code
_entity_poly.pdbx_strand_id
1 'polypeptide(L)'
;MKRSLVLYPVLAAGLVLAATPFAHAAKKAHTSAQKGADPVIMTHQPGSGLEAEAMRLNSDDLAAAARHHEKPLVLIGSAPLSPDGKNIALFVQVQSASLCGSAGCSTDIYLKRGSSWTKILDSVSGPVSLLHTTHGGMRDIMVDSSDRWIWKNNTYVDTLAATDLPGFKTSIKRHQAEMRKKGHTIPQ
;
A
#
# COMPACT_ATOMS: atom_id res chain seq x y z
N MET A 1 65.46 -51.67 15.22
CA MET A 1 66.19 -50.63 15.98
C MET A 1 65.28 -50.08 17.05
N LYS A 2 65.75 -50.06 18.30
CA LYS A 2 65.05 -49.58 19.50
C LYS A 2 64.82 -48.06 19.43
N ARG A 3 63.70 -47.58 19.99
CA ARG A 3 63.67 -46.50 20.98
C ARG A 3 62.30 -46.38 21.65
N SER A 4 62.34 -46.56 22.97
CA SER A 4 61.25 -46.37 23.94
C SER A 4 61.12 -44.91 24.40
N LEU A 5 60.08 -44.68 25.22
CA LEU A 5 59.79 -43.58 26.16
C LEU A 5 58.80 -42.54 25.58
N VAL A 6 57.76 -42.05 26.26
CA VAL A 6 57.33 -42.11 27.67
C VAL A 6 55.86 -41.66 27.76
N LEU A 7 55.15 -42.19 28.76
CA LEU A 7 53.78 -41.83 29.15
C LEU A 7 53.68 -40.43 29.80
N TYR A 8 52.43 -39.95 29.89
CA TYR A 8 51.83 -39.08 30.92
C TYR A 8 51.49 -37.61 30.57
N PRO A 9 50.45 -37.03 31.23
CA PRO A 9 49.28 -36.47 30.57
C PRO A 9 49.14 -34.96 30.84
N VAL A 10 48.27 -34.27 30.09
CA VAL A 10 47.81 -32.93 30.49
C VAL A 10 46.29 -32.87 30.34
N LEU A 11 45.62 -32.84 31.50
CA LEU A 11 44.29 -32.25 31.65
C LEU A 11 44.35 -30.78 31.21
N ALA A 12 43.38 -30.30 30.45
CA ALA A 12 42.69 -29.04 30.77
C ALA A 12 41.58 -28.68 29.77
N ALA A 13 40.41 -28.40 30.35
CA ALA A 13 39.44 -27.39 29.93
C ALA A 13 38.70 -27.59 28.61
N GLY A 14 37.56 -28.29 28.69
CA GLY A 14 36.45 -28.04 27.77
C GLY A 14 35.90 -26.63 27.99
N LEU A 15 36.15 -25.73 27.03
CA LEU A 15 35.36 -24.51 26.88
C LEU A 15 34.04 -24.87 26.20
N VAL A 16 32.95 -24.86 26.96
CA VAL A 16 31.60 -24.84 26.39
C VAL A 16 31.36 -23.40 25.90
N LEU A 17 31.53 -23.18 24.59
CA LEU A 17 31.00 -21.99 23.93
C LEU A 17 29.47 -22.08 23.96
N ALA A 18 28.85 -21.40 24.92
CA ALA A 18 27.44 -21.08 24.86
C ALA A 18 27.20 -20.15 23.66
N ALA A 19 26.85 -20.75 22.52
CA ALA A 19 26.32 -20.01 21.39
C ALA A 19 24.97 -19.41 21.80
N THR A 20 24.92 -18.11 22.06
CA THR A 20 23.69 -17.35 22.18
C THR A 20 23.07 -17.25 20.78
N PRO A 21 21.90 -17.86 20.52
CA PRO A 21 21.21 -17.59 19.27
C PRO A 21 20.67 -16.16 19.39
N PHE A 22 21.30 -15.21 18.71
CA PHE A 22 20.64 -13.96 18.33
C PHE A 22 19.56 -14.31 17.30
N ALA A 23 18.46 -14.87 17.78
CA ALA A 23 17.22 -14.92 17.04
C ALA A 23 16.80 -13.47 16.82
N HIS A 24 17.11 -12.95 15.64
CA HIS A 24 16.44 -11.77 15.11
C HIS A 24 14.97 -12.13 15.00
N ALA A 25 14.22 -11.82 16.06
CA ALA A 25 12.78 -11.86 16.05
C ALA A 25 12.33 -10.87 14.97
N ALA A 26 12.10 -11.39 13.75
CA ALA A 26 11.32 -10.72 12.75
C ALA A 26 10.00 -10.37 13.44
N LYS A 27 9.82 -9.09 13.75
CA LYS A 27 8.55 -8.57 14.24
C LYS A 27 7.54 -8.87 13.13
N LYS A 28 6.78 -9.96 13.27
CA LYS A 28 5.56 -10.14 12.51
C LYS A 28 4.75 -8.90 12.77
N ALA A 29 4.61 -8.05 11.76
CA ALA A 29 3.62 -6.98 11.80
C ALA A 29 2.28 -7.68 12.02
N HIS A 30 1.80 -7.64 13.26
CA HIS A 30 0.44 -7.99 13.56
C HIS A 30 -0.41 -6.90 12.91
N THR A 31 -0.92 -7.16 11.71
CA THR A 31 -2.16 -6.57 11.25
C THR A 31 -3.20 -6.96 12.30
N SER A 32 -3.41 -6.10 13.29
CA SER A 32 -4.58 -6.18 14.13
C SER A 32 -5.77 -6.12 13.17
N ALA A 33 -6.43 -7.25 12.96
CA ALA A 33 -7.72 -7.28 12.30
C ALA A 33 -8.63 -6.33 13.10
N GLN A 34 -8.83 -5.13 12.56
CA GLN A 34 -9.71 -4.14 13.14
C GLN A 34 -11.10 -4.80 13.20
N LYS A 35 -11.64 -5.02 14.42
CA LYS A 35 -13.00 -5.53 14.58
C LYS A 35 -13.93 -4.63 13.77
N GLY A 36 -14.45 -5.13 12.63
CA GLY A 36 -15.35 -4.39 11.74
C GLY A 36 -14.83 -4.05 10.34
N ALA A 37 -13.67 -4.61 9.94
CA ALA A 37 -13.13 -4.45 8.59
C ALA A 37 -12.71 -5.79 7.97
N ASP A 38 -13.07 -6.02 6.71
CA ASP A 38 -12.62 -7.16 5.92
C ASP A 38 -11.41 -6.75 5.07
N PRO A 39 -10.24 -7.38 5.23
CA PRO A 39 -9.07 -7.04 4.42
C PRO A 39 -9.29 -7.43 2.95
N VAL A 40 -8.86 -6.56 2.04
CA VAL A 40 -8.76 -6.89 0.63
C VAL A 40 -7.46 -7.66 0.41
N ILE A 41 -7.59 -8.92 0.01
CA ILE A 41 -6.43 -9.78 -0.23
C ILE A 41 -5.91 -9.54 -1.65
N MET A 42 -4.68 -9.03 -1.74
CA MET A 42 -3.99 -8.75 -2.99
C MET A 42 -3.12 -9.94 -3.39
N THR A 43 -3.33 -10.50 -4.58
CA THR A 43 -2.58 -11.67 -5.07
C THR A 43 -2.09 -11.47 -6.48
N HIS A 44 -0.99 -12.14 -6.85
CA HIS A 44 -0.59 -12.26 -8.23
C HIS A 44 -1.42 -13.35 -8.93
N GLN A 45 -2.04 -13.02 -10.06
CA GLN A 45 -3.01 -13.89 -10.75
C GLN A 45 -2.69 -14.06 -12.24
N PRO A 46 -1.53 -14.67 -12.59
CA PRO A 46 -1.02 -14.74 -13.95
C PRO A 46 -1.97 -15.47 -14.90
N GLY A 47 -2.23 -14.87 -16.07
CA GLY A 47 -3.07 -15.45 -17.13
C GLY A 47 -4.58 -15.41 -16.84
N SER A 48 -5.01 -14.81 -15.74
CA SER A 48 -6.43 -14.65 -15.42
C SER A 48 -7.08 -13.52 -16.23
N GLY A 49 -8.40 -13.59 -16.42
CA GLY A 49 -9.15 -12.48 -17.02
C GLY A 49 -9.08 -11.18 -16.21
N LEU A 50 -8.94 -11.28 -14.88
CA LEU A 50 -8.77 -10.11 -14.02
C LEU A 50 -7.39 -9.47 -14.21
N GLU A 51 -6.34 -10.26 -14.45
CA GLU A 51 -5.02 -9.73 -14.77
C GLU A 51 -5.03 -9.01 -16.12
N ALA A 52 -5.66 -9.58 -17.14
CA ALA A 52 -5.80 -8.91 -18.43
C ALA A 52 -6.49 -7.53 -18.29
N GLU A 53 -7.56 -7.45 -17.51
CA GLU A 53 -8.22 -6.17 -17.22
C GLU A 53 -7.35 -5.23 -16.39
N ALA A 54 -6.68 -5.73 -15.35
CA ALA A 54 -5.78 -4.95 -14.51
C ALA A 54 -4.63 -4.34 -15.33
N MET A 55 -4.00 -5.12 -16.20
CA MET A 55 -2.94 -4.64 -17.10
C MET A 55 -3.46 -3.60 -18.10
N ARG A 56 -4.67 -3.81 -18.65
CA ARG A 56 -5.30 -2.85 -19.57
C ARG A 56 -5.60 -1.52 -18.87
N LEU A 57 -6.18 -1.58 -17.67
CA LEU A 57 -6.60 -0.42 -16.89
C LEU A 57 -5.41 0.42 -16.38
N ASN A 58 -4.27 -0.22 -16.13
CA ASN A 58 -3.07 0.42 -15.59
C ASN A 58 -1.94 0.47 -16.64
N SER A 59 -2.30 0.53 -17.93
CA SER A 59 -1.34 0.49 -19.03
C SER A 59 -0.36 1.68 -19.03
N ASP A 60 -0.79 2.84 -18.56
CA ASP A 60 0.06 4.02 -18.43
C ASP A 60 1.17 3.83 -17.38
N ASP A 61 0.84 3.24 -16.23
CA ASP A 61 1.81 2.91 -15.18
C ASP A 61 2.79 1.83 -15.65
N LEU A 62 2.28 0.80 -16.33
CA LEU A 62 3.12 -0.23 -16.93
C LEU A 62 4.07 0.35 -17.98
N ALA A 63 3.58 1.27 -18.81
CA ALA A 63 4.41 1.99 -19.78
C ALA A 63 5.43 2.89 -19.09
N ALA A 64 5.07 3.51 -17.96
CA ALA A 64 6.00 4.31 -17.16
C ALA A 64 7.14 3.47 -16.57
N ALA A 65 6.81 2.35 -15.93
CA ALA A 65 7.80 1.42 -15.42
C ALA A 65 8.70 0.84 -16.54
N ALA A 66 8.13 0.56 -17.72
CA ALA A 66 8.88 0.07 -18.87
C ALA A 66 9.94 1.07 -19.36
N ARG A 67 9.71 2.39 -19.23
CA ARG A 67 10.73 3.42 -19.52
C ARG A 67 11.92 3.35 -18.57
N HIS A 68 11.75 2.75 -17.40
CA HIS A 68 12.81 2.45 -16.44
C HIS A 68 13.35 1.01 -16.56
N HIS A 69 13.03 0.31 -17.66
CA HIS A 69 13.42 -1.08 -17.93
C HIS A 69 12.89 -2.10 -16.92
N GLU A 70 11.80 -1.76 -16.24
CA GLU A 70 11.19 -2.64 -15.25
C GLU A 70 10.14 -3.57 -15.87
N LYS A 71 9.92 -4.70 -15.21
CA LYS A 71 8.81 -5.63 -15.48
C LYS A 71 7.97 -5.75 -14.21
N PRO A 72 6.97 -4.88 -14.03
CA PRO A 72 6.24 -4.81 -12.77
C PRO A 72 5.44 -6.09 -12.50
N LEU A 73 5.35 -6.46 -11.22
CA LEU A 73 4.37 -7.45 -10.77
C LEU A 73 3.03 -6.74 -10.57
N VAL A 74 1.94 -7.31 -11.09
CA VAL A 74 0.59 -6.77 -10.85
C VAL A 74 -0.08 -7.61 -9.77
N LEU A 75 -0.43 -6.97 -8.65
CA LEU A 75 -1.22 -7.56 -7.58
C LEU A 75 -2.68 -7.12 -7.69
N ILE A 76 -3.58 -8.07 -7.50
CA ILE A 76 -5.00 -7.92 -7.78
C ILE A 76 -5.81 -8.41 -6.58
N GLY A 77 -6.72 -7.56 -6.11
CA GLY A 77 -7.78 -7.91 -5.17
C GLY A 77 -9.14 -7.73 -5.83
N SER A 78 -10.13 -8.51 -5.40
CA SER A 78 -11.52 -8.36 -5.83
C SER A 78 -12.45 -8.51 -4.64
N ALA A 79 -13.37 -7.56 -4.46
CA ALA A 79 -14.28 -7.59 -3.33
C ALA A 79 -15.61 -6.88 -3.66
N PRO A 80 -16.72 -7.32 -3.06
CA PRO A 80 -17.99 -6.62 -3.16
C PRO A 80 -17.96 -5.33 -2.32
N LEU A 81 -18.19 -4.20 -2.97
CA LEU A 81 -18.39 -2.92 -2.31
C LEU A 81 -19.82 -2.72 -1.83
N SER A 82 -20.83 -3.37 -2.42
CA SER A 82 -22.19 -3.32 -1.88
C SER A 82 -22.49 -4.56 -1.02
N PRO A 83 -23.26 -4.43 0.08
CA PRO A 83 -23.64 -5.57 0.91
C PRO A 83 -24.40 -6.67 0.17
N ASP A 84 -25.10 -6.32 -0.91
CA ASP A 84 -25.83 -7.26 -1.75
C ASP A 84 -24.95 -7.96 -2.81
N GLY A 85 -23.64 -7.67 -2.83
CA GLY A 85 -22.66 -8.31 -3.70
C GLY A 85 -22.70 -7.88 -5.18
N LYS A 86 -23.60 -6.97 -5.56
CA LYS A 86 -23.75 -6.58 -6.99
C LYS A 86 -22.65 -5.65 -7.49
N ASN A 87 -22.07 -4.83 -6.63
CA ASN A 87 -21.05 -3.87 -6.98
C ASN A 87 -19.67 -4.44 -6.65
N ILE A 88 -19.04 -5.12 -7.61
CA ILE A 88 -17.69 -5.68 -7.44
C ILE A 88 -16.64 -4.65 -7.83
N ALA A 89 -15.66 -4.45 -6.95
CA ALA A 89 -14.48 -3.66 -7.24
C ALA A 89 -13.25 -4.54 -7.49
N LEU A 90 -12.38 -4.04 -8.36
CA LEU A 90 -11.05 -4.55 -8.64
C LEU A 90 -10.04 -3.59 -8.02
N PHE A 91 -9.15 -4.11 -7.20
CA PHE A 91 -8.07 -3.39 -6.55
C PHE A 91 -6.80 -3.81 -7.28
N VAL A 92 -6.04 -2.86 -7.80
CA VAL A 92 -4.85 -3.13 -8.60
C VAL A 92 -3.67 -2.36 -8.04
N GLN A 93 -2.58 -3.07 -7.78
CA GLN A 93 -1.33 -2.47 -7.34
C GLN A 93 -0.21 -2.93 -8.29
N VAL A 94 0.41 -1.96 -8.95
CA VAL A 94 1.58 -2.17 -9.82
C VAL A 94 2.84 -2.08 -8.98
N GLN A 95 3.57 -3.19 -8.89
CA GLN A 95 4.81 -3.29 -8.10
C GLN A 95 6.01 -2.92 -8.98
N SER A 96 6.44 -1.67 -8.90
CA SER A 96 7.55 -1.12 -9.68
C SER A 96 8.39 -0.18 -8.82
N ALA A 97 9.71 -0.36 -8.83
CA ALA A 97 10.61 0.45 -8.01
C ALA A 97 10.56 1.94 -8.37
N SER A 98 10.37 2.28 -9.65
CA SER A 98 10.23 3.67 -10.12
C SER A 98 8.88 4.30 -9.80
N LEU A 99 7.84 3.52 -9.54
CA LEU A 99 6.50 4.03 -9.20
C LEU A 99 6.22 4.03 -7.69
N CYS A 100 6.88 3.14 -6.94
CA CYS A 100 6.65 3.01 -5.51
C CYS A 100 7.52 4.01 -4.72
N GLY A 101 6.89 4.72 -3.78
CA GLY A 101 7.56 5.68 -2.91
C GLY A 101 7.93 5.10 -1.54
N SER A 102 8.27 5.98 -0.59
CA SER A 102 8.54 5.58 0.80
C SER A 102 7.32 4.99 1.53
N ALA A 103 6.11 5.30 1.06
CA ALA A 103 4.86 4.72 1.55
C ALA A 103 4.53 3.35 0.90
N GLY A 104 5.42 2.85 0.02
CA GLY A 104 5.20 1.67 -0.79
C GLY A 104 4.48 1.97 -2.10
N CYS A 105 3.96 0.91 -2.72
CA CYS A 105 3.26 0.99 -3.99
C CYS A 105 1.81 1.45 -3.78
N SER A 106 1.31 2.29 -4.68
CA SER A 106 -0.07 2.77 -4.63
C SER A 106 -1.03 1.75 -5.25
N THR A 107 -2.27 1.73 -4.76
CA THR A 107 -3.35 0.87 -5.23
C THR A 107 -4.44 1.73 -5.87
N ASP A 108 -4.83 1.36 -7.09
CA ASP A 108 -5.99 1.90 -7.77
C ASP A 108 -7.21 0.99 -7.57
N ILE A 109 -8.40 1.58 -7.49
CA ILE A 109 -9.65 0.85 -7.30
C ILE A 109 -10.60 1.17 -8.44
N TYR A 110 -11.11 0.12 -9.08
CA TYR A 110 -12.01 0.18 -10.21
C TYR A 110 -13.33 -0.50 -9.87
N LEU A 111 -14.46 0.14 -10.19
CA LEU A 111 -15.79 -0.45 -10.06
C LEU A 111 -16.28 -0.99 -11.39
N LYS A 112 -16.79 -2.22 -11.41
CA LYS A 112 -17.42 -2.79 -12.59
C LYS A 112 -18.82 -2.20 -12.81
N ARG A 113 -19.07 -1.67 -14.01
CA ARG A 113 -20.38 -1.17 -14.46
C ARG A 113 -20.73 -1.80 -15.80
N GLY A 114 -21.57 -2.84 -15.76
CA GLY A 114 -21.85 -3.66 -16.94
C GLY A 114 -20.57 -4.30 -17.46
N SER A 115 -20.20 -3.99 -18.71
CA SER A 115 -18.96 -4.44 -19.36
C SER A 115 -17.77 -3.51 -19.14
N SER A 116 -17.96 -2.36 -18.48
CA SER A 116 -16.92 -1.33 -18.31
C SER A 116 -16.38 -1.29 -16.88
N TRP A 117 -15.16 -0.79 -16.74
CA TRP A 117 -14.52 -0.51 -15.46
C TRP A 117 -14.32 1.00 -15.32
N THR A 118 -14.68 1.56 -14.17
CA THR A 118 -14.47 2.98 -13.87
C THR A 118 -13.55 3.10 -12.66
N LYS A 119 -12.48 3.88 -12.75
CA LYS A 119 -11.64 4.21 -11.60
C LYS A 119 -12.46 5.02 -10.60
N ILE A 120 -12.52 4.56 -9.35
CA ILE A 120 -13.35 5.14 -8.27
C ILE A 120 -12.53 5.60 -7.08
N LEU A 121 -11.28 5.18 -6.97
CA LEU A 121 -10.27 5.68 -6.05
C LEU A 121 -8.89 5.50 -6.70
N ASP A 122 -8.06 6.53 -6.62
CA ASP A 122 -6.75 6.56 -7.27
C ASP A 122 -5.64 6.60 -6.21
N SER A 123 -4.60 5.81 -6.46
CA SER A 123 -3.29 5.91 -5.82
C SER A 123 -3.26 5.95 -4.30
N VAL A 124 -3.98 5.04 -3.64
CA VAL A 124 -3.89 4.92 -2.17
C VAL A 124 -2.75 3.98 -1.76
N SER A 125 -1.94 4.39 -0.78
CA SER A 125 -0.80 3.60 -0.30
C SER A 125 -1.11 2.92 1.02
N GLY A 126 -0.77 1.64 1.12
CA GLY A 126 -0.96 0.83 2.33
C GLY A 126 -2.04 -0.25 2.21
N PRO A 127 -2.21 -1.09 3.24
CA PRO A 127 -3.22 -2.14 3.24
C PRO A 127 -4.63 -1.57 3.12
N VAL A 128 -5.46 -2.21 2.29
CA VAL A 128 -6.85 -1.81 2.06
C VAL A 128 -7.79 -2.79 2.76
N SER A 129 -8.81 -2.27 3.45
CA SER A 129 -9.88 -3.06 4.06
C SER A 129 -11.24 -2.42 3.83
N LEU A 130 -12.30 -3.21 3.75
CA LEU A 130 -13.67 -2.75 3.62
C LEU A 130 -14.35 -2.72 4.98
N LEU A 131 -14.89 -1.58 5.39
CA LEU A 131 -15.64 -1.45 6.63
C LEU A 131 -17.06 -2.00 6.47
N HIS A 132 -17.70 -2.34 7.58
CA HIS A 132 -19.13 -2.69 7.58
C HIS A 132 -20.06 -1.48 7.44
N THR A 133 -19.56 -0.27 7.71
CA THR A 133 -20.31 0.96 7.47
C THR A 133 -20.46 1.21 5.98
N THR A 134 -21.57 1.86 5.60
CA THR A 134 -21.85 2.16 4.19
C THR A 134 -22.29 3.60 4.00
N HIS A 135 -21.96 4.15 2.84
CA HIS A 135 -22.47 5.42 2.33
C HIS A 135 -22.95 5.22 0.89
N GLY A 136 -24.12 5.74 0.54
CA GLY A 136 -24.70 5.57 -0.79
C GLY A 136 -24.78 4.11 -1.27
N GLY A 137 -24.96 3.16 -0.34
CA GLY A 137 -25.05 1.72 -0.62
C GLY A 137 -23.72 1.00 -0.79
N MET A 138 -22.59 1.70 -0.64
CA MET A 138 -21.24 1.14 -0.80
C MET A 138 -20.52 1.13 0.56
N ARG A 139 -19.80 0.06 0.85
CA ARG A 139 -18.94 -0.11 2.02
C ARG A 139 -17.86 0.96 2.04
N ASP A 140 -17.61 1.52 3.21
CA ASP A 140 -16.50 2.46 3.35
C ASP A 140 -15.16 1.72 3.21
N ILE A 141 -14.14 2.42 2.73
CA ILE A 141 -12.80 1.86 2.56
C ILE A 141 -11.90 2.43 3.66
N MET A 142 -11.15 1.55 4.31
CA MET A 142 -10.06 1.91 5.22
C MET A 142 -8.74 1.62 4.52
N VAL A 143 -7.87 2.62 4.46
CA VAL A 143 -6.49 2.51 3.98
C VAL A 143 -5.56 2.72 5.15
N ASP A 144 -4.53 1.88 5.25
CA ASP A 144 -3.48 1.96 6.27
C ASP A 144 -4.02 2.14 7.70
N SER A 145 -5.12 1.47 8.02
CA SER A 145 -5.83 1.45 9.32
C SER A 145 -6.45 2.76 9.82
N SER A 146 -6.17 3.90 9.18
CA SER A 146 -6.57 5.23 9.67
C SER A 146 -7.26 6.12 8.62
N ASP A 147 -6.96 5.94 7.34
CA ASP A 147 -7.49 6.76 6.27
C ASP A 147 -8.82 6.18 5.79
N ARG A 148 -9.92 6.77 6.27
CA ARG A 148 -11.27 6.36 5.90
C ARG A 148 -11.77 7.13 4.70
N TRP A 149 -12.25 6.39 3.72
CA TRP A 149 -12.85 6.89 2.49
C TRP A 149 -14.32 6.50 2.42
N ILE A 150 -15.19 7.46 2.11
CA ILE A 150 -16.64 7.24 2.00
C ILE A 150 -17.09 7.44 0.56
N TRP A 151 -18.11 6.69 0.16
CA TRP A 151 -18.69 6.83 -1.17
C TRP A 151 -19.54 8.08 -1.29
N LYS A 152 -19.23 8.93 -2.27
CA LYS A 152 -19.95 10.17 -2.56
C LYS A 152 -19.84 10.49 -4.05
N ASN A 153 -20.95 10.87 -4.68
CA ASN A 153 -20.97 11.31 -6.07
C ASN A 153 -20.22 10.38 -7.03
N ASN A 154 -20.45 9.06 -6.89
CA ASN A 154 -19.94 8.04 -7.81
C ASN A 154 -18.42 7.73 -7.69
N THR A 155 -17.78 8.16 -6.60
CA THR A 155 -16.36 7.93 -6.28
C THR A 155 -16.16 7.86 -4.75
N TYR A 156 -14.98 7.46 -4.28
CA TYR A 156 -14.59 7.55 -2.88
C TYR A 156 -13.91 8.88 -2.58
N VAL A 157 -14.29 9.50 -1.46
CA VAL A 157 -13.70 10.74 -0.98
C VAL A 157 -13.11 10.54 0.42
N ASP A 158 -11.96 11.15 0.65
CA ASP A 158 -11.30 11.14 1.95
C ASP A 158 -12.16 11.87 2.98
N THR A 159 -12.30 11.27 4.17
CA THR A 159 -12.98 11.88 5.31
C THR A 159 -12.07 12.79 6.14
N LEU A 160 -10.76 12.65 5.99
CA LEU A 160 -9.75 13.50 6.61
C LEU A 160 -9.47 14.77 5.78
N ALA A 161 -10.17 14.96 4.65
CA ALA A 161 -10.05 16.12 3.80
C ALA A 161 -9.98 17.40 4.65
N ALA A 162 -8.85 18.10 4.55
CA ALA A 162 -8.54 19.26 5.38
C ALA A 162 -9.75 20.19 5.44
N THR A 163 -10.32 20.34 6.63
CA THR A 163 -11.41 21.27 6.85
C THR A 163 -10.89 22.66 6.46
N ASP A 164 -11.62 23.38 5.61
CA ASP A 164 -11.24 24.76 5.25
C ASP A 164 -11.26 25.59 6.53
N LEU A 165 -10.08 25.77 7.12
CA LEU A 165 -9.92 26.54 8.35
C LEU A 165 -10.43 27.96 8.03
N PRO A 166 -11.43 28.48 8.76
CA PRO A 166 -11.98 29.80 8.47
C PRO A 166 -10.88 30.85 8.35
N GLY A 167 -10.77 31.48 7.18
CA GLY A 167 -9.76 32.50 6.90
C GLY A 167 -8.39 31.99 6.42
N PHE A 168 -8.15 30.69 6.32
CA PHE A 168 -6.87 30.14 5.84
C PHE A 168 -6.58 30.52 4.39
N LYS A 169 -7.55 30.35 3.48
CA LYS A 169 -7.45 30.83 2.09
C LYS A 169 -7.14 32.33 2.01
N THR A 170 -7.77 33.13 2.87
CA THR A 170 -7.52 34.58 2.93
C THR A 170 -6.11 34.90 3.43
N SER A 171 -5.63 34.14 4.42
CA SER A 171 -4.26 34.26 4.94
C SER A 171 -3.21 33.94 3.87
N ILE A 172 -3.39 32.83 3.14
CA ILE A 172 -2.51 32.45 2.02
C ILE A 172 -2.50 33.54 0.95
N LYS A 173 -3.67 34.05 0.52
CA LYS A 173 -3.76 35.11 -0.49
C LYS A 173 -3.03 36.39 -0.05
N ARG A 174 -3.17 36.78 1.22
CA ARG A 174 -2.49 37.96 1.76
C ARG A 174 -0.97 37.76 1.76
N HIS A 175 -0.50 36.63 2.27
CA HIS A 175 0.92 36.31 2.28
C HIS A 175 1.51 36.27 0.86
N GLN A 176 0.81 35.63 -0.08
CA GLN A 176 1.24 35.60 -1.48
C GLN A 176 1.28 37.01 -2.11
N ALA A 177 0.31 37.88 -1.79
CA ALA A 177 0.34 39.28 -2.25
C ALA A 177 1.53 40.07 -1.68
N GLU A 178 1.86 39.84 -0.40
CA GLU A 178 3.03 40.45 0.25
C GLU A 178 4.34 39.95 -0.37
N MET A 179 4.48 38.66 -0.63
CA MET A 179 5.68 38.09 -1.24
C MET A 179 5.88 38.57 -2.68
N ARG A 180 4.79 38.72 -3.46
CA ARG A 180 4.84 39.36 -4.79
C ARG A 180 5.28 40.82 -4.72
N LYS A 181 4.79 41.59 -3.74
CA LYS A 181 5.22 42.99 -3.51
C LYS A 181 6.71 43.08 -3.13
N LYS A 182 7.24 42.06 -2.45
CA LYS A 182 8.67 41.94 -2.11
C LYS A 182 9.53 41.36 -3.25
N GLY A 183 9.01 41.30 -4.48
CA GLY A 183 9.76 40.85 -5.65
C GLY A 183 10.04 39.34 -5.72
N HIS A 184 9.38 38.53 -4.88
CA HIS A 184 9.55 37.08 -4.90
C HIS A 184 8.57 36.45 -5.90
N THR A 185 9.08 35.59 -6.78
CA THR A 185 8.27 34.80 -7.72
C THR A 185 7.54 33.71 -6.95
N ILE A 186 6.21 33.68 -7.04
CA ILE A 186 5.40 32.62 -6.43
C ILE A 186 5.06 31.62 -7.53
N PRO A 187 5.51 30.35 -7.44
CA PRO A 187 5.10 29.32 -8.39
C PRO A 187 3.59 29.12 -8.32
N GLN A 188 2.97 28.96 -9.49
CA GLN A 188 1.54 28.73 -9.63
C GLN A 188 1.17 27.30 -9.28
#